data_AF-A0A5K1II86-F1
#
_entry.id   AF-A0A5K1II86-F1
#
_cell.length_a   1.000
_cell.length_b   1.000
_cell.length_c   1.000
_cell.angle_alpha   90.00
_cell.angle_beta   90.00
_cell.angle_gamma   90.00
#
_symmetry.space_group_name_H-M   'P 1'
#
loop_
_entity.id
_entity.type
_entity.pdbx_description
1 polymer ?
#
loop_
_entity_poly.entity_id
_entity_poly.type
_entity_poly.pdbx_seq_one_letter_code
_entity_poly.pdbx_strand_id
1 'polypeptide(L)'
;MKYTKLERNWVMYDVGNSALVLLNTSVVPIYFNAINTGASSADLVVAWGNAQTIASLVIAMLMPILGALADYAGNKIKFFLGFFLTGLVLCLAQAIPMSAMAFLTVYVLCTIGLNSSMTFYDAMLPDITTDERMDAVSSSGYAWGYIGSTVPFVICLALIMGGPALGVPTMLATRLSFVITGAWWLIFTLPLIRTYKQKYGRERGPEDTIGHIVGGVFSEVGHTMREIAHNKTVLVYMIAFFFYIDGVHTVISMATSYGSALGIDSTQLVLALLVTQFVAFPSAIIYGKLAGRVGTLNMILVAVAAYMGIVLFAAFFLKTAFEFWVLAIMVGLFQGGVQALSRSYFGRIIPKEKSNEYYGFFDIFGRYASVMGTFLVSVVTSLTGNPSLGVLSIGVLLIVGFMLLVRLSRMTRAAEHAA
;
A
#
# COMPACT_ATOMS: atom_id res chain seq x y z
N MET A 1 -16.52 15.47 -13.05
CA MET A 1 -15.83 16.60 -12.40
C MET A 1 -14.48 16.78 -13.07
N LYS A 2 -14.04 18.02 -13.32
CA LYS A 2 -12.66 18.31 -13.76
C LYS A 2 -11.77 18.44 -12.52
N TYR A 3 -10.66 17.71 -12.49
CA TYR A 3 -9.65 17.82 -11.42
C TYR A 3 -8.90 19.14 -11.54
N THR A 4 -8.51 19.71 -10.40
CA THR A 4 -7.62 20.87 -10.37
C THR A 4 -6.22 20.47 -10.82
N LYS A 5 -5.37 21.45 -11.16
CA LYS A 5 -3.96 21.19 -11.51
C LYS A 5 -3.21 20.51 -10.35
N LEU A 6 -3.48 20.93 -9.11
CA LEU A 6 -2.88 20.35 -7.90
C LEU A 6 -3.32 18.89 -7.71
N GLU A 7 -4.63 18.62 -7.79
CA GLU A 7 -5.17 17.27 -7.67
C GLU A 7 -4.59 16.33 -8.74
N ARG A 8 -4.57 16.77 -10.01
CA ARG A 8 -4.01 15.97 -11.10
C ARG A 8 -2.53 15.67 -10.89
N ASN A 9 -1.75 16.66 -10.47
CA ASN A 9 -0.32 16.49 -10.25
C ASN A 9 -0.02 15.59 -9.04
N TRP A 10 -0.88 15.60 -8.02
CA TRP A 10 -0.81 14.67 -6.90
C TRP A 10 -1.16 13.24 -7.34
N VAL A 11 -2.19 13.06 -8.18
CA VAL A 11 -2.54 11.75 -8.77
C VAL A 11 -1.39 11.16 -9.61
N MET A 12 -0.57 11.99 -10.27
CA MET A 12 0.57 11.50 -11.04
C MET A 12 1.60 10.78 -10.16
N TYR A 13 1.73 11.11 -8.87
CA TYR A 13 2.65 10.35 -8.03
C TYR A 13 2.20 8.90 -7.83
N ASP A 14 0.90 8.65 -7.69
CA ASP A 14 0.32 7.29 -7.63
C ASP A 14 0.62 6.49 -8.93
N VAL A 15 0.72 7.15 -10.09
CA VAL A 15 1.16 6.54 -11.37
C VAL A 15 2.62 6.09 -11.31
N GLY A 16 3.47 6.86 -10.63
CA GLY A 16 4.90 6.63 -10.53
C GLY A 16 5.26 5.53 -9.51
N ASN A 17 4.83 5.68 -8.26
CA ASN A 17 5.18 4.76 -7.17
C ASN A 17 4.62 3.34 -7.40
N SER A 18 3.42 3.22 -7.97
CA SER A 18 2.74 1.94 -8.18
C SER A 18 3.52 1.03 -9.12
N ALA A 19 4.33 1.59 -10.03
CA ALA A 19 5.23 0.81 -10.87
C ALA A 19 6.26 0.04 -10.04
N LEU A 20 6.86 0.69 -9.04
CA LEU A 20 7.81 0.04 -8.13
C LEU A 20 7.13 -0.94 -7.17
N VAL A 21 5.92 -0.61 -6.69
CA VAL A 21 5.10 -1.55 -5.89
C VAL A 21 4.83 -2.84 -6.69
N LEU A 22 4.41 -2.71 -7.95
CA LEU A 22 4.12 -3.86 -8.80
C LEU A 22 5.38 -4.67 -9.16
N LEU A 23 6.51 -4.00 -9.42
CA LEU A 23 7.78 -4.68 -9.66
C LEU A 23 8.26 -5.44 -8.40
N ASN A 24 8.20 -4.81 -7.23
CA ASN A 24 8.63 -5.38 -5.94
C ASN A 24 7.82 -6.61 -5.51
N THR A 25 6.55 -6.67 -5.88
CA THR A 25 5.64 -7.77 -5.52
C THR A 25 5.73 -8.96 -6.48
N SER A 26 6.20 -8.75 -7.71
CA SER A 26 6.22 -9.80 -8.75
C SER A 26 7.63 -10.21 -9.17
N VAL A 27 8.45 -9.30 -9.69
CA VAL A 27 9.74 -9.61 -10.35
C VAL A 27 10.89 -9.70 -9.37
N VAL A 28 10.92 -8.82 -8.36
CA VAL A 28 12.06 -8.74 -7.42
C VAL A 28 12.30 -10.02 -6.61
N PRO A 29 11.27 -10.71 -6.05
CA PRO A 29 11.49 -11.97 -5.35
C PRO A 29 12.09 -13.05 -6.27
N ILE A 30 11.61 -13.12 -7.52
CA ILE A 30 12.11 -14.07 -8.52
C ILE A 30 13.58 -13.78 -8.85
N TYR A 31 13.94 -12.51 -9.01
CA TYR A 31 15.32 -12.10 -9.25
C TYR A 31 16.23 -12.43 -8.07
N PHE A 32 15.80 -12.15 -6.84
CA PHE A 32 16.55 -12.50 -5.63
C PHE A 32 16.83 -14.01 -5.56
N ASN A 33 15.83 -14.85 -5.82
CA ASN A 33 15.99 -16.30 -5.87
C ASN A 33 16.99 -16.72 -6.95
N ALA A 34 16.97 -16.08 -8.12
CA ALA A 34 17.85 -16.40 -9.24
C ALA A 34 19.33 -16.03 -8.98
N ILE A 35 19.62 -15.01 -8.16
CA ILE A 35 20.99 -14.61 -7.82
C ILE A 35 21.54 -15.32 -6.57
N ASN A 36 20.70 -16.02 -5.81
CA ASN A 36 21.06 -16.71 -4.57
C ASN A 36 21.07 -18.24 -4.75
N THR A 37 21.85 -18.72 -5.71
CA THR A 37 21.85 -20.12 -6.18
C THR A 37 22.35 -21.14 -5.17
N GLY A 38 23.03 -20.72 -4.10
CA GLY A 38 23.56 -21.59 -3.04
C GLY A 38 22.62 -21.82 -1.86
N ALA A 39 21.47 -21.15 -1.81
CA ALA A 39 20.52 -21.23 -0.71
C ALA A 39 19.43 -22.28 -0.95
N SER A 40 18.97 -22.95 0.10
CA SER A 40 17.80 -23.82 -0.01
C SER A 40 16.52 -23.00 -0.26
N SER A 41 15.46 -23.63 -0.79
CA SER A 41 14.17 -22.94 -0.97
C SER A 41 13.61 -22.38 0.35
N ALA A 42 13.89 -23.05 1.48
CA ALA A 42 13.50 -22.55 2.81
C ALA A 42 14.29 -21.28 3.19
N ASP A 43 15.61 -21.27 2.96
CA ASP A 43 16.45 -20.11 3.26
C ASP A 43 16.07 -18.88 2.43
N LEU A 44 15.66 -19.07 1.17
CA LEU A 44 15.17 -17.99 0.31
C LEU A 44 13.91 -17.34 0.87
N VAL A 45 12.94 -18.16 1.30
CA VAL A 45 11.69 -17.69 1.90
C VAL A 45 11.97 -16.96 3.21
N VAL A 46 12.85 -17.50 4.06
CA VAL A 46 13.24 -16.88 5.33
C VAL A 46 13.94 -15.55 5.10
N ALA A 47 14.91 -15.48 4.19
CA ALA A 47 15.64 -14.25 3.88
C ALA A 47 14.69 -13.15 3.37
N TRP A 48 13.79 -13.50 2.45
CA TRP A 48 12.80 -12.56 1.92
C TRP A 48 11.81 -12.08 2.99
N GLY A 49 11.28 -13.01 3.81
CA GLY A 49 10.39 -12.68 4.92
C GLY A 49 11.05 -11.77 5.96
N ASN A 50 12.31 -12.04 6.30
CA ASN A 50 13.10 -11.22 7.21
C ASN A 50 13.32 -9.81 6.64
N ALA A 51 13.64 -9.69 5.34
CA ALA A 51 13.80 -8.39 4.69
C ALA A 51 12.52 -7.54 4.77
N GLN A 52 11.36 -8.12 4.48
CA GLN A 52 10.06 -7.43 4.61
C GLN A 52 9.76 -7.02 6.04
N THR A 53 10.04 -7.91 7.00
CA THR A 53 9.81 -7.66 8.43
C THR A 53 10.69 -6.53 8.94
N ILE A 54 11.99 -6.55 8.60
CA ILE A 54 12.94 -5.50 8.97
C ILE A 54 12.49 -4.16 8.39
N ALA A 55 12.17 -4.10 7.09
CA ALA A 55 11.69 -2.86 6.46
C ALA A 55 10.44 -2.32 7.17
N SER A 56 9.47 -3.19 7.45
CA SER A 56 8.22 -2.81 8.10
C SER A 56 8.42 -2.35 9.54
N LEU A 57 9.29 -3.00 10.32
CA LEU A 57 9.61 -2.59 11.69
C LEU A 57 10.34 -1.25 11.74
N VAL A 58 11.29 -1.02 10.84
CA VAL A 58 12.02 0.25 10.74
C VAL A 58 11.05 1.38 10.42
N ILE A 59 10.18 1.20 9.42
CA ILE A 59 9.12 2.17 9.10
C ILE A 59 8.24 2.39 10.33
N ALA A 60 7.82 1.32 11.01
CA ALA A 60 6.89 1.47 12.12
C ALA A 60 7.46 2.24 13.32
N MET A 61 8.76 2.12 13.58
CA MET A 61 9.41 2.90 14.63
C MET A 61 9.69 4.34 14.20
N LEU A 62 10.05 4.56 12.94
CA LEU A 62 10.48 5.88 12.45
C LEU A 62 9.31 6.79 12.05
N MET A 63 8.23 6.26 11.48
CA MET A 63 7.19 7.08 10.87
C MET A 63 6.43 8.01 11.83
N PRO A 64 6.11 7.65 13.08
CA PRO A 64 5.48 8.58 14.02
C PRO A 64 6.39 9.77 14.33
N ILE A 65 7.69 9.49 14.56
CA ILE A 65 8.72 10.47 14.89
C ILE A 65 8.94 11.41 13.70
N LEU A 66 9.14 10.86 12.51
CA LEU A 66 9.35 11.63 11.29
C LEU A 66 8.09 12.36 10.83
N GLY A 67 6.92 11.79 11.11
CA GLY A 67 5.61 12.42 10.89
C GLY A 67 5.46 13.70 11.70
N ALA A 68 5.70 13.64 13.01
CA ALA A 68 5.68 14.81 13.89
C ALA A 68 6.66 15.91 13.41
N LEU A 69 7.86 15.53 12.96
CA LEU A 69 8.83 16.48 12.39
C LEU A 69 8.38 17.07 11.04
N ALA A 70 7.62 16.31 10.25
CA ALA A 70 7.11 16.73 8.95
C ALA A 70 5.87 17.63 9.05
N ASP A 71 5.15 17.63 10.17
CA ASP A 71 4.01 18.50 10.43
C ASP A 71 4.39 19.97 10.64
N TYR A 72 5.66 20.27 10.88
CA TYR A 72 6.15 21.65 10.83
C TYR A 72 6.04 22.24 9.41
N ALA A 73 5.68 23.53 9.33
CA ALA A 73 5.49 24.23 8.08
C ALA A 73 6.70 24.11 7.14
N GLY A 74 6.46 23.65 5.91
CA GLY A 74 7.46 23.47 4.86
C GLY A 74 8.33 22.22 4.98
N ASN A 75 8.17 21.40 6.03
CA ASN A 75 8.95 20.17 6.19
C ASN A 75 8.35 18.98 5.45
N LYS A 76 7.02 18.91 5.27
CA LYS A 76 6.33 17.77 4.62
C LYS A 76 6.95 17.40 3.27
N ILE A 77 7.15 18.39 2.41
CA ILE A 77 7.76 18.17 1.07
C ILE A 77 9.24 17.77 1.15
N LYS A 78 9.99 18.24 2.16
CA LYS A 78 11.42 17.93 2.32
C LYS A 78 11.61 16.48 2.74
N PHE A 79 10.82 16.01 3.71
CA PHE A 79 10.83 14.60 4.12
C PHE A 79 10.39 13.69 2.97
N PHE A 80 9.30 14.02 2.29
CA PHE A 80 8.87 13.32 1.08
C PHE A 80 10.01 13.22 0.05
N LEU A 81 10.66 14.34 -0.30
CA LEU A 81 11.77 14.36 -1.26
C LEU A 81 12.97 13.52 -0.82
N GLY A 82 13.33 13.59 0.46
CA GLY A 82 14.43 12.78 1.01
C GLY A 82 14.18 11.29 0.81
N PHE A 83 13.03 10.78 1.28
CA PHE A 83 12.68 9.37 1.16
C PHE A 83 12.45 8.93 -0.29
N PHE A 84 11.82 9.78 -1.10
CA PHE A 84 11.63 9.54 -2.53
C PHE A 84 12.97 9.39 -3.25
N LEU A 85 13.91 10.33 -3.06
CA LEU A 85 15.22 10.28 -3.70
C LEU A 85 16.05 9.08 -3.22
N THR A 86 16.02 8.78 -1.91
CA THR A 86 16.65 7.57 -1.37
C THR A 86 16.08 6.31 -2.01
N GLY A 87 14.75 6.18 -2.06
CA GLY A 87 14.08 5.05 -2.70
C GLY A 87 14.43 4.94 -4.18
N LEU A 88 14.43 6.06 -4.91
CA LEU A 88 14.75 6.12 -6.34
C LEU A 88 16.19 5.69 -6.63
N VAL A 89 17.16 6.25 -5.90
CA VAL A 89 18.58 5.91 -6.07
C VAL A 89 18.81 4.42 -5.78
N LEU A 90 18.20 3.89 -4.73
CA LEU A 90 18.32 2.47 -4.37
C LEU A 90 17.56 1.55 -5.33
N CYS A 91 16.45 2.01 -5.94
CA CYS A 91 15.79 1.32 -7.03
C CYS A 91 16.75 1.19 -8.23
N LEU A 92 17.39 2.27 -8.65
CA LEU A 92 18.37 2.25 -9.74
C LEU A 92 19.61 1.43 -9.38
N ALA A 93 20.06 1.46 -8.12
CA ALA A 93 21.20 0.67 -7.64
C ALA A 93 20.95 -0.84 -7.75
N GLN A 94 19.70 -1.32 -7.64
CA GLN A 94 19.35 -2.74 -7.83
C GLN A 94 19.59 -3.25 -9.25
N ALA A 95 19.78 -2.36 -10.24
CA ALA A 95 20.22 -2.74 -11.58
C ALA A 95 21.70 -3.17 -11.63
N ILE A 96 22.51 -2.81 -10.61
CA ILE A 96 23.93 -3.13 -10.56
C ILE A 96 24.11 -4.60 -10.14
N PRO A 97 24.98 -5.38 -10.82
CA PRO A 97 25.33 -6.72 -10.38
C PRO A 97 25.90 -6.72 -8.95
N MET A 98 25.29 -7.46 -8.04
CA MET A 98 25.75 -7.58 -6.65
C MET A 98 25.40 -8.96 -6.07
N SER A 99 25.98 -9.29 -4.92
CA SER A 99 25.66 -10.53 -4.19
C SER A 99 24.23 -10.49 -3.64
N ALA A 100 23.65 -11.67 -3.36
CA ALA A 100 22.30 -11.79 -2.83
C ALA A 100 22.08 -10.98 -1.53
N MET A 101 23.03 -11.01 -0.60
CA MET A 101 22.94 -10.27 0.67
C MET A 101 23.00 -8.75 0.46
N ALA A 102 23.88 -8.28 -0.43
CA ALA A 102 23.97 -6.87 -0.78
C ALA A 102 22.66 -6.40 -1.46
N PHE A 103 22.13 -7.21 -2.38
CA PHE A 103 20.86 -6.95 -3.04
C PHE A 103 19.71 -6.82 -2.05
N LEU A 104 19.61 -7.77 -1.12
CA LEU A 104 18.57 -7.76 -0.09
C LEU A 104 18.67 -6.53 0.82
N THR A 105 19.88 -6.09 1.15
CA THR A 105 20.10 -4.88 1.95
C THR A 105 19.66 -3.62 1.19
N VAL A 106 20.04 -3.49 -0.08
CA VAL A 106 19.61 -2.38 -0.95
C VAL A 106 18.08 -2.41 -1.13
N TYR A 107 17.50 -3.59 -1.29
CA TYR A 107 16.05 -3.79 -1.37
C TYR A 107 15.32 -3.30 -0.12
N VAL A 108 15.80 -3.66 1.07
CA VAL A 108 15.21 -3.21 2.35
C VAL A 108 15.23 -1.69 2.44
N LEU A 109 16.36 -1.06 2.16
CA LEU A 109 16.49 0.40 2.19
C LEU A 109 15.63 1.09 1.11
N CYS A 110 15.54 0.51 -0.09
CA CYS A 110 14.67 0.99 -1.17
C CYS A 110 13.19 0.92 -0.75
N THR A 111 12.81 -0.19 -0.11
CA THR A 111 11.46 -0.43 0.42
C THR A 111 11.12 0.58 1.51
N ILE A 112 12.05 0.90 2.42
CA ILE A 112 11.86 1.98 3.40
C ILE A 112 11.65 3.33 2.68
N GLY A 113 12.50 3.66 1.71
CA GLY A 113 12.39 4.90 0.91
C GLY A 113 11.04 5.06 0.21
N LEU A 114 10.63 4.04 -0.56
CA LEU A 114 9.34 4.02 -1.25
C LEU A 114 8.19 4.22 -0.27
N ASN A 115 8.16 3.42 0.79
CA ASN A 115 7.03 3.36 1.69
C ASN A 115 6.89 4.62 2.54
N SER A 116 7.99 5.12 3.10
CA SER A 116 7.98 6.40 3.82
C SER A 116 7.57 7.56 2.91
N SER A 117 8.01 7.57 1.64
CA SER A 117 7.56 8.59 0.68
C SER A 117 6.06 8.52 0.38
N MET A 118 5.48 7.31 0.37
CA MET A 118 4.02 7.12 0.26
C MET A 118 3.28 7.65 1.49
N THR A 119 3.79 7.43 2.71
CA THR A 119 3.15 7.95 3.93
C THR A 119 3.07 9.48 3.92
N PHE A 120 4.17 10.16 3.56
CA PHE A 120 4.17 11.62 3.44
C PHE A 120 3.28 12.10 2.29
N TYR A 121 3.23 11.35 1.19
CA TYR A 121 2.34 11.63 0.06
C TYR A 121 0.86 11.55 0.44
N ASP A 122 0.46 10.52 1.20
CA ASP A 122 -0.91 10.37 1.68
C ASP A 122 -1.26 11.50 2.64
N ALA A 123 -0.31 11.93 3.48
CA ALA A 123 -0.45 13.10 4.35
C ALA A 123 -0.56 14.43 3.60
N MET A 124 -0.21 14.51 2.31
CA MET A 124 -0.45 15.70 1.47
C MET A 124 -1.90 15.80 1.01
N LEU A 125 -2.68 14.71 1.04
CA LEU A 125 -4.05 14.70 0.52
C LEU A 125 -4.94 15.82 1.11
N PRO A 126 -4.90 16.11 2.43
CA PRO A 126 -5.67 17.23 2.99
C PRO A 126 -5.20 18.61 2.53
N ASP A 127 -3.94 18.77 2.10
CA ASP A 127 -3.45 20.03 1.51
C ASP A 127 -3.92 20.24 0.06
N ILE A 128 -4.13 19.13 -0.66
CA ILE A 128 -4.38 19.12 -2.10
C ILE A 128 -5.84 19.34 -2.47
N THR A 129 -6.77 18.87 -1.63
CA THR A 129 -8.20 18.87 -1.94
C THR A 129 -9.06 19.15 -0.72
N THR A 130 -10.37 19.27 -0.92
CA THR A 130 -11.36 19.48 0.15
C THR A 130 -11.99 18.16 0.60
N ASP A 131 -12.61 18.14 1.77
CA ASP A 131 -13.20 16.93 2.34
C ASP A 131 -14.30 16.32 1.45
N GLU A 132 -15.03 17.15 0.70
CA GLU A 132 -16.08 16.70 -0.24
C GLU A 132 -15.51 16.01 -1.47
N ARG A 133 -14.30 16.38 -1.89
CA ARG A 133 -13.62 15.87 -3.09
C ARG A 133 -12.62 14.77 -2.78
N MET A 134 -12.27 14.58 -1.51
CA MET A 134 -11.19 13.71 -1.08
C MET A 134 -11.33 12.26 -1.55
N ASP A 135 -12.55 11.70 -1.50
CA ASP A 135 -12.84 10.35 -1.99
C ASP A 135 -12.58 10.23 -3.49
N ALA A 136 -13.02 11.21 -4.27
CA ALA A 136 -12.87 11.21 -5.73
C ALA A 136 -11.40 11.40 -6.15
N VAL A 137 -10.64 12.22 -5.44
CA VAL A 137 -9.21 12.45 -5.69
C VAL A 137 -8.39 11.23 -5.29
N SER A 138 -8.60 10.70 -4.09
CA SER A 138 -7.92 9.49 -3.60
C SER A 138 -8.18 8.29 -4.50
N SER A 139 -9.44 8.09 -4.92
CA SER A 139 -9.82 6.99 -5.82
C SER A 139 -9.24 7.13 -7.21
N SER A 140 -9.05 8.37 -7.67
CA SER A 140 -8.37 8.63 -8.94
C SER A 140 -6.89 8.32 -8.85
N GLY A 141 -6.26 8.64 -7.71
CA GLY A 141 -4.90 8.24 -7.39
C GLY A 141 -4.69 6.75 -7.61
N TYR A 142 -5.42 5.91 -6.86
CA TYR A 142 -5.37 4.45 -7.02
C TYR A 142 -5.71 3.98 -8.44
N ALA A 143 -6.78 4.50 -9.04
CA ALA A 143 -7.17 4.13 -10.41
C ALA A 143 -5.99 4.33 -11.37
N TRP A 144 -5.51 5.57 -11.50
CA TRP A 144 -4.41 5.89 -12.40
C TRP A 144 -3.11 5.19 -12.00
N GLY A 145 -2.89 4.89 -10.73
CA GLY A 145 -1.81 4.04 -10.25
C GLY A 145 -1.84 2.62 -10.82
N TYR A 146 -3.00 1.96 -10.86
CA TYR A 146 -3.13 0.61 -11.43
C TYR A 146 -2.78 0.58 -12.92
N ILE A 147 -3.44 1.41 -13.73
CA ILE A 147 -3.17 1.43 -15.18
C ILE A 147 -1.77 1.99 -15.47
N GLY A 148 -1.34 2.96 -14.66
CA GLY A 148 -0.04 3.61 -14.76
C GLY A 148 1.13 2.67 -14.48
N SER A 149 1.00 1.79 -13.48
CA SER A 149 1.97 0.75 -13.15
C SER A 149 2.05 -0.36 -14.20
N THR A 150 0.93 -0.61 -14.90
CA THR A 150 0.84 -1.67 -15.92
C THR A 150 1.72 -1.40 -17.13
N VAL A 151 1.87 -0.13 -17.54
CA VAL A 151 2.70 0.26 -18.70
C VAL A 151 4.18 -0.13 -18.53
N PRO A 152 4.92 0.37 -17.52
CA PRO A 152 6.31 -0.03 -17.31
C PRO A 152 6.42 -1.52 -17.00
N PHE A 153 5.43 -2.11 -16.32
CA PHE A 153 5.46 -3.53 -16.00
C PHE A 153 5.38 -4.43 -17.24
N VAL A 154 4.49 -4.14 -18.19
CA VAL A 154 4.41 -4.86 -19.48
C VAL A 154 5.70 -4.70 -20.28
N ILE A 155 6.31 -3.51 -20.28
CA ILE A 155 7.61 -3.29 -20.93
C ILE A 155 8.68 -4.17 -20.28
N CYS A 156 8.71 -4.25 -18.95
CA CYS A 156 9.64 -5.12 -18.21
C CYS A 156 9.41 -6.59 -18.54
N LEU A 157 8.17 -7.08 -18.53
CA LEU A 157 7.85 -8.47 -18.88
C LEU A 157 8.22 -8.80 -20.32
N ALA A 158 7.90 -7.92 -21.27
CA ALA A 158 8.28 -8.10 -22.67
C ALA A 158 9.81 -8.21 -22.83
N LEU A 159 10.56 -7.41 -22.07
CA LEU A 159 12.02 -7.47 -22.06
C LEU A 159 12.55 -8.75 -21.39
N ILE A 160 11.98 -9.17 -20.27
CA ILE A 160 12.40 -10.38 -19.53
C ILE A 160 12.11 -11.65 -20.31
N MET A 161 10.92 -11.75 -20.91
CA MET A 161 10.46 -12.94 -21.64
C MET A 161 10.95 -12.97 -23.09
N GLY A 162 10.95 -11.82 -23.77
CA GLY A 162 11.33 -11.70 -25.19
C GLY A 162 12.79 -11.33 -25.42
N GLY A 163 13.48 -10.75 -24.42
CA GLY A 163 14.88 -10.35 -24.51
C GLY A 163 15.83 -11.47 -24.95
N PRO A 164 15.72 -12.72 -24.44
CA PRO A 164 16.60 -13.82 -24.85
C PRO A 164 16.55 -14.11 -26.35
N ALA A 165 15.38 -13.97 -26.99
CA ALA A 165 15.24 -14.13 -28.44
C ALA A 165 15.92 -13.01 -29.24
N LEU A 166 16.14 -11.86 -28.61
CA LEU A 166 16.83 -10.68 -29.15
C LEU A 166 18.32 -10.62 -28.72
N GLY A 167 18.84 -11.66 -28.08
CA GLY A 167 20.22 -11.71 -27.58
C GLY A 167 20.47 -10.95 -26.26
N VAL A 168 19.41 -10.51 -25.57
CA VAL A 168 19.51 -9.89 -24.24
C VAL A 168 19.33 -10.96 -23.17
N PRO A 169 20.34 -11.27 -22.33
CA PRO A 169 20.20 -12.27 -21.28
C PRO A 169 19.10 -11.89 -20.28
N THR A 170 18.32 -12.87 -19.80
CA THR A 170 17.22 -12.64 -18.84
C THR A 170 17.67 -11.86 -17.60
N MET A 171 18.87 -12.14 -17.08
CA MET A 171 19.43 -11.43 -15.92
C MET A 171 19.65 -9.93 -16.20
N LEU A 172 20.12 -9.61 -17.41
CA LEU A 172 20.29 -8.22 -17.84
C LEU A 172 18.93 -7.54 -18.07
N ALA A 173 17.99 -8.25 -18.70
CA ALA A 173 16.62 -7.77 -18.88
C ALA A 173 15.93 -7.42 -17.55
N THR A 174 16.08 -8.27 -16.54
CA THR A 174 15.55 -8.00 -15.19
C THR A 174 16.24 -6.81 -14.54
N ARG A 175 17.56 -6.64 -14.72
CA ARG A 175 18.28 -5.45 -14.23
C ARG A 175 17.79 -4.15 -14.87
N LEU A 176 17.56 -4.17 -16.18
CA LEU A 176 17.00 -3.03 -16.92
C LEU A 176 15.60 -2.66 -16.45
N SER A 177 14.83 -3.62 -15.91
CA SER A 177 13.49 -3.38 -15.36
C SER A 177 13.52 -2.41 -14.16
N PHE A 178 14.57 -2.44 -13.33
CA PHE A 178 14.75 -1.45 -12.25
C PHE A 178 15.00 -0.04 -12.80
N VAL A 179 15.75 0.07 -13.90
CA VAL A 179 16.02 1.37 -14.55
C VAL A 179 14.75 1.95 -15.16
N ILE A 180 13.99 1.14 -15.88
CA ILE A 180 12.70 1.53 -16.48
C ILE A 180 11.74 2.00 -15.39
N THR A 181 11.64 1.23 -14.30
CA THR A 181 10.74 1.53 -13.18
C THR A 181 11.18 2.79 -12.43
N GLY A 182 12.48 2.95 -12.16
CA GLY A 182 13.01 4.16 -11.52
C GLY A 182 12.80 5.41 -12.38
N ALA A 183 13.05 5.32 -13.69
CA ALA A 183 12.80 6.43 -14.62
C ALA A 183 11.31 6.81 -14.66
N TRP A 184 10.42 5.81 -14.72
CA TRP A 184 8.97 6.02 -14.67
C TRP A 184 8.56 6.72 -13.37
N TRP A 185 9.02 6.21 -12.22
CA TRP A 185 8.73 6.79 -10.92
C TRP A 185 9.21 8.25 -10.83
N LEU A 186 10.41 8.56 -11.34
CA LEU A 186 10.94 9.91 -11.38
C LEU A 186 10.07 10.85 -12.23
N ILE A 187 9.80 10.48 -13.49
CA ILE A 187 9.05 11.30 -14.44
C ILE A 187 7.68 11.69 -13.87
N PHE A 188 6.98 10.74 -13.27
CA PHE A 188 5.64 10.95 -12.73
C PHE A 188 5.61 11.62 -11.35
N THR A 189 6.75 11.68 -10.65
CA THR A 189 6.87 12.43 -9.39
C THR A 189 7.16 13.92 -9.60
N LEU A 190 7.81 14.31 -10.72
CA LEU A 190 8.17 15.70 -11.02
C LEU A 190 7.00 16.71 -10.97
N PRO A 191 5.78 16.41 -11.48
CA PRO A 191 4.65 17.33 -11.41
C PRO A 191 4.24 17.68 -9.97
N LEU A 192 4.25 16.70 -9.07
CA LEU A 192 3.93 16.90 -7.65
C LEU A 192 4.96 17.85 -7.02
N ILE A 193 6.25 17.53 -7.13
CA ILE A 193 7.34 18.32 -6.52
C ILE A 193 7.29 19.78 -6.95
N ARG A 194 7.00 20.03 -8.24
CA ARG A 194 6.99 21.40 -8.80
C ARG A 194 5.80 22.24 -8.38
N THR A 195 4.71 21.62 -7.92
CA THR A 195 3.44 22.35 -7.69
C THR A 195 2.92 22.26 -6.26
N TYR A 196 3.36 21.28 -5.50
CA TYR A 196 2.95 21.09 -4.12
C TYR A 196 3.35 22.28 -3.24
N LYS A 197 2.39 22.74 -2.44
CA LYS A 197 2.59 23.71 -1.37
C LYS A 197 1.85 23.21 -0.15
N GLN A 198 2.55 23.14 0.98
CA GLN A 198 1.95 22.75 2.25
C GLN A 198 1.00 23.87 2.72
N LYS A 199 -0.26 23.52 3.01
CA LYS A 199 -1.30 24.44 3.45
C LYS A 199 -1.51 24.36 4.96
N TYR A 200 -1.47 23.14 5.50
CA TYR A 200 -1.59 22.85 6.92
C TYR A 200 -0.24 22.44 7.49
N GLY A 201 0.15 23.07 8.58
CA GLY A 201 1.37 22.73 9.32
C GLY A 201 1.57 23.67 10.50
N ARG A 202 2.28 23.18 11.52
CA ARG A 202 2.61 23.95 12.72
C ARG A 202 3.67 24.99 12.36
N GLU A 203 3.39 26.26 12.66
CA GLU A 203 4.39 27.32 12.55
C GLU A 203 5.46 27.14 13.62
N ARG A 204 6.71 27.50 13.29
CA ARG A 204 7.82 27.44 14.24
C ARG A 204 7.75 28.65 15.17
N GLY A 205 7.65 28.39 16.47
CA GLY A 205 7.74 29.42 17.49
C GLY A 205 9.18 29.88 17.74
N PRO A 206 9.39 30.99 18.49
CA PRO A 206 10.72 31.48 18.86
C PRO A 206 11.55 30.48 19.68
N GLU A 207 10.88 29.56 20.40
CA GLU A 207 11.51 28.55 21.26
C GLU A 207 11.80 27.21 20.53
N ASP A 208 11.32 27.05 19.28
CA ASP A 208 11.48 25.85 18.47
C ASP A 208 12.89 25.76 17.86
N THR A 209 13.91 25.59 18.71
CA THR A 209 15.27 25.19 18.28
C THR A 209 15.28 23.73 17.85
N ILE A 210 16.17 23.36 16.91
CA ILE A 210 16.29 21.97 16.40
C ILE A 210 16.43 20.95 17.54
N GLY A 211 17.21 21.28 18.58
CA GLY A 211 17.37 20.41 19.75
C GLY A 211 16.12 20.27 20.61
N HIS A 212 15.35 21.35 20.79
CA HIS A 212 14.09 21.32 21.55
C HIS A 212 12.99 20.57 20.79
N ILE A 213 12.92 20.77 19.46
CA ILE A 213 12.02 20.03 18.57
C ILE A 213 12.33 18.53 18.67
N VAL A 214 13.58 18.13 18.43
CA VAL A 214 13.96 16.70 18.44
C VAL A 214 13.77 16.06 19.83
N GLY A 215 14.07 16.80 20.91
CA GLY A 215 13.81 16.35 22.28
C GLY A 215 12.31 16.21 22.61
N GLY A 216 11.46 17.05 22.01
CA GLY A 216 10.01 17.05 22.19
C GLY A 216 9.25 16.03 21.35
N VAL A 217 9.85 15.47 20.29
CA VAL A 217 9.16 14.55 19.35
C VAL A 217 8.59 13.32 20.05
N PHE A 218 9.32 12.71 20.99
CA PHE A 218 8.78 11.56 21.73
C PHE A 218 7.58 11.94 22.61
N SER A 219 7.58 13.15 23.15
CA SER A 219 6.45 13.69 23.90
C SER A 219 5.25 13.98 22.99
N GLU A 220 5.49 14.51 21.78
CA GLU A 220 4.43 14.78 20.79
C GLU A 220 3.78 13.47 20.31
N VAL A 221 4.59 12.46 19.98
CA VAL A 221 4.11 11.10 19.65
C VAL A 221 3.24 10.54 20.77
N GLY A 222 3.68 10.67 22.03
CA GLY A 222 2.88 10.26 23.19
C GLY A 222 1.58 11.06 23.33
N HIS A 223 1.60 12.36 23.04
CA HIS A 223 0.41 13.22 23.05
C HIS A 223 -0.59 12.82 21.96
N THR A 224 -0.12 12.60 20.73
CA THR A 224 -0.95 12.19 19.60
C THR A 224 -1.54 10.79 19.81
N MET A 225 -0.79 9.85 20.40
CA MET A 225 -1.37 8.57 20.84
C MET A 225 -2.52 8.76 21.84
N ARG A 226 -2.37 9.69 22.78
CA ARG A 226 -3.43 10.00 23.76
C ARG A 226 -4.62 10.69 23.08
N GLU A 227 -4.41 11.59 22.13
CA GLU A 227 -5.47 12.22 21.33
C GLU A 227 -6.25 11.17 20.53
N ILE A 228 -5.56 10.27 19.82
CA ILE A 228 -6.15 9.16 19.09
C ILE A 228 -6.99 8.30 20.04
N ALA A 229 -6.46 7.96 21.22
CA ALA A 229 -7.16 7.15 22.20
C ALA A 229 -8.42 7.84 22.79
N HIS A 230 -8.41 9.17 22.93
CA HIS A 230 -9.58 9.93 23.39
C HIS A 230 -10.62 10.11 22.28
N ASN A 231 -10.19 10.24 21.02
CA ASN A 231 -11.09 10.33 19.89
C ASN A 231 -11.61 8.94 19.50
N LYS A 232 -12.74 8.55 20.10
CA LYS A 232 -13.36 7.23 19.89
C LYS A 232 -13.62 6.92 18.40
N THR A 233 -13.94 7.92 17.58
CA THR A 233 -14.17 7.75 16.14
C THR A 233 -12.89 7.32 15.42
N VAL A 234 -11.78 8.03 15.66
CA VAL A 234 -10.47 7.71 15.06
C VAL A 234 -9.94 6.39 15.59
N LEU A 235 -10.02 6.14 16.91
CA LEU A 235 -9.56 4.89 17.51
C LEU A 235 -10.29 3.67 16.95
N VAL A 236 -11.62 3.68 16.95
CA VAL A 236 -12.42 2.55 16.43
C VAL A 236 -12.14 2.36 14.95
N TYR A 237 -11.98 3.45 14.18
CA TYR A 237 -11.61 3.36 12.78
C TYR A 237 -10.23 2.73 12.57
N MET A 238 -9.20 3.13 13.32
CA MET A 238 -7.85 2.59 13.19
C MET A 238 -7.78 1.10 13.54
N ILE A 239 -8.50 0.68 14.60
CA ILE A 239 -8.59 -0.75 14.95
C ILE A 239 -9.36 -1.51 13.87
N ALA A 240 -10.47 -0.96 13.37
CA ALA A 240 -11.22 -1.59 12.28
C ALA A 240 -10.33 -1.73 11.03
N PHE A 241 -9.64 -0.64 10.65
CA PHE A 241 -8.70 -0.57 9.55
C PHE A 241 -7.64 -1.65 9.65
N PHE A 242 -6.99 -1.79 10.80
CA PHE A 242 -6.01 -2.84 11.06
C PHE A 242 -6.53 -4.23 10.66
N PHE A 243 -7.73 -4.62 11.11
CA PHE A 243 -8.28 -5.93 10.82
C PHE A 243 -8.71 -6.13 9.37
N TYR A 244 -9.47 -5.19 8.78
CA TYR A 244 -9.97 -5.40 7.42
C TYR A 244 -8.89 -5.18 6.37
N ILE A 245 -7.98 -4.22 6.55
CA ILE A 245 -6.92 -3.96 5.58
C ILE A 245 -5.90 -5.09 5.57
N ASP A 246 -5.64 -5.70 6.73
CA ASP A 246 -4.87 -6.94 6.82
C ASP A 246 -5.50 -8.02 5.95
N GLY A 247 -6.80 -8.29 6.15
CA GLY A 247 -7.49 -9.31 5.38
C GLY A 247 -7.43 -9.04 3.87
N VAL A 248 -7.61 -7.80 3.45
CA VAL A 248 -7.48 -7.38 2.05
C VAL A 248 -6.05 -7.59 1.53
N HIS A 249 -5.04 -7.07 2.22
CA HIS A 249 -3.64 -7.17 1.80
C HIS A 249 -3.14 -8.62 1.80
N THR A 250 -3.57 -9.43 2.77
CA THR A 250 -3.21 -10.86 2.83
C THR A 250 -3.84 -11.64 1.67
N VAL A 251 -5.10 -11.37 1.31
CA VAL A 251 -5.72 -11.97 0.12
C VAL A 251 -4.92 -11.64 -1.14
N ILE A 252 -4.49 -10.39 -1.30
CA ILE A 252 -3.72 -9.94 -2.47
C ILE A 252 -2.32 -10.56 -2.50
N SER A 253 -1.59 -10.51 -1.39
CA SER A 253 -0.20 -10.96 -1.32
C SER A 253 -0.06 -12.47 -1.39
N MET A 254 -1.03 -13.22 -0.83
CA MET A 254 -1.02 -14.68 -0.83
C MET A 254 -1.73 -15.30 -2.03
N ALA A 255 -2.41 -14.51 -2.88
CA ALA A 255 -3.16 -15.02 -4.03
C ALA A 255 -2.30 -15.93 -4.93
N THR A 256 -1.11 -15.47 -5.32
CA THR A 256 -0.18 -16.25 -6.18
C THR A 256 0.30 -17.52 -5.49
N SER A 257 0.63 -17.45 -4.20
CA SER A 257 1.10 -18.60 -3.43
C SER A 257 0.01 -19.66 -3.30
N TYR A 258 -1.22 -19.22 -3.02
CA TYR A 258 -2.39 -20.11 -2.96
C TYR A 258 -2.70 -20.74 -4.32
N GLY A 259 -2.72 -19.94 -5.39
CA GLY A 259 -2.95 -20.44 -6.75
C GLY A 259 -1.88 -21.44 -7.21
N SER A 260 -0.60 -21.18 -6.89
CA SER A 260 0.49 -22.10 -7.16
C SER A 260 0.36 -23.41 -6.37
N ALA A 261 -0.06 -23.35 -5.10
CA ALA A 261 -0.32 -24.54 -4.29
C ALA A 261 -1.44 -25.43 -4.84
N LEU A 262 -2.35 -24.86 -5.63
CA LEU A 262 -3.40 -25.60 -6.36
C LEU A 262 -2.94 -26.12 -7.73
N GLY A 263 -1.67 -25.94 -8.08
CA GLY A 263 -1.09 -26.40 -9.34
C GLY A 263 -1.38 -25.50 -10.54
N ILE A 264 -1.79 -24.25 -10.32
CA ILE A 264 -2.01 -23.29 -11.41
C ILE A 264 -0.66 -22.82 -11.96
N ASP A 265 -0.54 -22.80 -13.29
CA ASP A 265 0.66 -22.38 -14.01
C ASP A 265 1.05 -20.92 -13.69
N SER A 266 2.36 -20.69 -13.52
CA SER A 266 2.92 -19.38 -13.16
C SER A 266 2.58 -18.28 -14.17
N THR A 267 2.48 -18.60 -15.46
CA THR A 267 2.08 -17.61 -16.49
C THR A 267 0.64 -17.18 -16.26
N GLN A 268 -0.26 -18.10 -15.94
CA GLN A 268 -1.65 -17.78 -15.63
C GLN A 268 -1.78 -16.91 -14.38
N LEU A 269 -0.97 -17.18 -13.34
CA LEU A 269 -0.95 -16.37 -12.12
C LEU A 269 -0.52 -14.92 -12.38
N VAL A 270 0.55 -14.73 -13.16
CA VAL A 270 1.06 -13.40 -13.53
C VAL A 270 0.07 -12.65 -14.43
N LEU A 271 -0.55 -13.33 -15.39
CA LEU A 271 -1.56 -12.73 -16.26
C LEU A 271 -2.82 -12.34 -15.49
N ALA A 272 -3.27 -13.16 -14.55
CA ALA A 272 -4.40 -12.84 -13.69
C ALA A 272 -4.13 -11.61 -12.82
N LEU A 273 -2.92 -11.49 -12.23
CA LEU A 273 -2.51 -10.28 -11.51
C LEU A 273 -2.56 -9.04 -12.40
N LEU A 274 -2.15 -9.16 -13.66
CA LEU A 274 -2.20 -8.07 -14.64
C LEU A 274 -3.65 -7.65 -14.92
N VAL A 275 -4.55 -8.61 -15.11
CA VAL A 275 -5.99 -8.39 -15.33
C VAL A 275 -6.62 -7.68 -14.14
N THR A 276 -6.25 -8.05 -12.91
CA THR A 276 -6.69 -7.37 -11.69
C THR A 276 -6.42 -5.87 -11.76
N GLN A 277 -5.26 -5.44 -12.29
CA GLN A 277 -4.94 -4.01 -12.43
C GLN A 277 -5.86 -3.30 -13.43
N PHE A 278 -6.15 -3.94 -14.56
CA PHE A 278 -7.07 -3.40 -15.57
C PHE A 278 -8.51 -3.30 -15.06
N VAL A 279 -8.96 -4.26 -14.26
CA VAL A 279 -10.29 -4.24 -13.63
C VAL A 279 -10.36 -3.22 -12.47
N ALA A 280 -9.28 -3.08 -11.72
CA ALA A 280 -9.19 -2.14 -10.61
C ALA A 280 -9.23 -0.67 -11.06
N PHE A 281 -8.72 -0.35 -12.26
CA PHE A 281 -8.78 1.01 -12.82
C PHE A 281 -10.20 1.59 -12.89
N PRO A 282 -11.14 1.02 -13.69
CA PRO A 282 -12.50 1.57 -13.78
C PRO A 282 -13.25 1.41 -12.45
N SER A 283 -12.98 0.32 -11.71
CA SER A 283 -13.68 0.07 -10.46
C SER A 283 -13.37 1.10 -9.39
N ALA A 284 -12.10 1.47 -9.21
CA ALA A 284 -11.72 2.52 -8.26
C ALA A 284 -12.41 3.86 -8.56
N ILE A 285 -12.51 4.25 -9.84
CA ILE A 285 -13.23 5.47 -10.25
C ILE A 285 -14.71 5.39 -9.91
N ILE A 286 -15.35 4.24 -10.17
CA ILE A 286 -16.77 4.00 -9.85
C ILE A 286 -16.98 4.05 -8.34
N TYR A 287 -16.10 3.39 -7.57
CA TYR A 287 -16.14 3.36 -6.12
C TYR A 287 -16.06 4.77 -5.51
N GLY A 288 -15.12 5.61 -5.98
CA GLY A 288 -15.01 7.00 -5.53
C GLY A 288 -16.25 7.84 -5.83
N LYS A 289 -16.89 7.63 -6.99
CA LYS A 289 -18.15 8.32 -7.34
C LYS A 289 -19.34 7.84 -6.50
N LEU A 290 -19.41 6.54 -6.23
CA LEU A 290 -20.46 5.96 -5.39
C LEU A 290 -20.31 6.36 -3.92
N ALA A 291 -19.09 6.47 -3.42
CA ALA A 291 -18.80 6.95 -2.07
C ALA A 291 -19.37 8.35 -1.81
N GLY A 292 -19.30 9.24 -2.79
CA GLY A 292 -19.92 10.57 -2.69
C GLY A 292 -21.45 10.57 -2.60
N ARG A 293 -22.13 9.48 -3.00
CA ARG A 293 -23.60 9.35 -2.94
C ARG A 293 -24.10 8.51 -1.76
N VAL A 294 -23.44 7.39 -1.51
CA VAL A 294 -23.84 6.37 -0.53
C VAL A 294 -23.14 6.59 0.82
N GLY A 295 -22.04 7.34 0.84
CA GLY A 295 -21.17 7.55 1.99
C GLY A 295 -19.94 6.65 1.94
N THR A 296 -18.78 7.24 2.27
CA THR A 296 -17.47 6.58 2.25
C THR A 296 -17.44 5.30 3.09
N LEU A 297 -17.90 5.38 4.34
CA LEU A 297 -17.86 4.26 5.27
C LEU A 297 -18.80 3.11 4.86
N ASN A 298 -19.94 3.43 4.23
CA ASN A 298 -20.84 2.41 3.68
C ASN A 298 -20.20 1.67 2.51
N MET A 299 -19.47 2.38 1.63
CA MET A 299 -18.73 1.75 0.54
C MET A 299 -17.56 0.88 1.03
N ILE A 300 -16.88 1.29 2.11
CA ILE A 300 -15.87 0.44 2.78
C ILE A 300 -16.54 -0.84 3.33
N LEU A 301 -17.68 -0.74 4.00
CA LEU A 301 -18.45 -1.90 4.49
C LEU A 301 -18.83 -2.86 3.37
N VAL A 302 -19.30 -2.35 2.22
CA VAL A 302 -19.61 -3.17 1.04
C VAL A 302 -18.37 -3.89 0.54
N ALA A 303 -17.22 -3.21 0.47
CA ALA A 303 -15.98 -3.84 0.04
C ALA A 303 -15.53 -4.94 1.01
N VAL A 304 -15.55 -4.69 2.32
CA VAL A 304 -15.19 -5.71 3.34
C VAL A 304 -16.13 -6.92 3.25
N ALA A 305 -17.44 -6.69 3.07
CA ALA A 305 -18.40 -7.76 2.86
C ALA A 305 -18.13 -8.56 1.57
N ALA A 306 -17.76 -7.89 0.48
CA ALA A 306 -17.35 -8.56 -0.74
C ALA A 306 -16.09 -9.41 -0.54
N TYR A 307 -15.10 -8.91 0.20
CA TYR A 307 -13.89 -9.68 0.55
C TYR A 307 -14.20 -10.91 1.40
N MET A 308 -15.18 -10.85 2.32
CA MET A 308 -15.66 -12.05 3.02
C MET A 308 -16.20 -13.09 2.02
N GLY A 309 -16.98 -12.65 1.03
CA GLY A 309 -17.45 -13.50 -0.06
C GLY A 309 -16.32 -14.07 -0.92
N ILE A 310 -15.28 -13.27 -1.22
CA ILE A 310 -14.09 -13.70 -1.97
C ILE A 310 -13.34 -14.78 -1.20
N VAL A 311 -13.14 -14.62 0.10
CA VAL A 311 -12.44 -15.62 0.93
C VAL A 311 -13.24 -16.92 1.01
N LEU A 312 -14.57 -16.85 1.13
CA LEU A 312 -15.44 -18.04 1.07
C LEU A 312 -15.36 -18.71 -0.30
N PHE A 313 -15.42 -17.94 -1.39
CA PHE A 313 -15.30 -18.45 -2.74
C PHE A 313 -13.95 -19.15 -2.95
N ALA A 314 -12.86 -18.51 -2.53
CA ALA A 314 -11.51 -19.07 -2.58
C ALA A 314 -11.44 -20.42 -1.86
N ALA A 315 -11.89 -20.47 -0.60
CA ALA A 315 -11.76 -21.65 0.24
C ALA A 315 -12.57 -22.85 -0.26
N PHE A 316 -13.77 -22.65 -0.81
CA PHE A 316 -14.70 -23.73 -1.14
C PHE A 316 -14.80 -24.07 -2.64
N PHE A 317 -14.54 -23.11 -3.52
CA PHE A 317 -14.83 -23.25 -4.96
C PHE A 317 -13.59 -23.20 -5.86
N LEU A 318 -12.45 -22.70 -5.37
CA LEU A 318 -11.27 -22.50 -6.21
C LEU A 318 -10.53 -23.83 -6.44
N LYS A 319 -10.63 -24.36 -7.65
CA LYS A 319 -10.05 -25.66 -8.05
C LYS A 319 -9.26 -25.62 -9.35
N THR A 320 -9.62 -24.73 -10.27
CA THR A 320 -9.01 -24.63 -11.59
C THR A 320 -8.54 -23.20 -11.87
N ALA A 321 -7.81 -23.03 -12.97
CA ALA A 321 -7.40 -21.70 -13.44
C ALA A 321 -8.61 -20.80 -13.69
N PHE A 322 -9.74 -21.33 -14.17
CA PHE A 322 -10.92 -20.51 -14.46
C PHE A 322 -11.45 -19.82 -13.19
N GLU A 323 -11.61 -20.53 -12.08
CA GLU A 323 -12.07 -19.90 -10.83
C GLU A 323 -11.04 -18.92 -10.27
N PHE A 324 -9.75 -19.15 -10.50
CA PHE A 324 -8.71 -18.19 -10.12
C PHE A 324 -8.82 -16.88 -10.90
N TRP A 325 -9.10 -16.93 -12.20
CA TRP A 325 -9.34 -15.74 -13.01
C TRP A 325 -10.61 -15.00 -12.59
N VAL A 326 -11.68 -15.73 -12.25
CA VAL A 326 -12.89 -15.12 -11.67
C VAL A 326 -12.56 -14.41 -10.35
N LEU A 327 -11.78 -15.04 -9.48
CA LEU A 327 -11.34 -14.44 -8.21
C LEU A 327 -10.48 -13.20 -8.44
N ALA A 328 -9.56 -13.22 -9.40
CA ALA A 328 -8.73 -12.06 -9.75
C ALA A 328 -9.58 -10.85 -10.19
N ILE A 329 -10.62 -11.09 -11.00
CA ILE A 329 -11.59 -10.06 -11.38
C ILE A 329 -12.35 -9.53 -10.15
N MET A 330 -12.85 -10.43 -9.29
CA MET A 330 -13.56 -10.03 -8.06
C MET A 330 -12.69 -9.18 -7.15
N VAL A 331 -11.44 -9.59 -6.91
CA VAL A 331 -10.47 -8.81 -6.12
C VAL A 331 -10.24 -7.45 -6.78
N GLY A 332 -10.02 -7.40 -8.10
CA GLY A 332 -9.82 -6.16 -8.85
C GLY A 332 -10.99 -5.18 -8.72
N LEU A 333 -12.23 -5.68 -8.66
CA LEU A 333 -13.40 -4.82 -8.47
C LEU A 333 -13.40 -4.10 -7.12
N PHE A 334 -12.86 -4.67 -6.05
CA PHE A 334 -12.95 -4.08 -4.71
C PHE A 334 -11.63 -3.50 -4.18
N GLN A 335 -10.49 -4.03 -4.62
CA GLN A 335 -9.15 -3.67 -4.15
C GLN A 335 -8.88 -2.16 -4.21
N GLY A 336 -9.05 -1.55 -5.38
CA GLY A 336 -8.79 -0.13 -5.56
C GLY A 336 -9.72 0.78 -4.78
N GLY A 337 -10.99 0.37 -4.68
CA GLY A 337 -12.00 1.12 -3.94
C GLY A 337 -11.74 1.15 -2.45
N VAL A 338 -11.49 -0.02 -1.83
CA VAL A 338 -11.31 -0.10 -0.38
C VAL A 338 -10.06 0.65 0.09
N GLN A 339 -8.94 0.55 -0.64
CA GLN A 339 -7.70 1.23 -0.29
C GLN A 339 -7.85 2.75 -0.43
N ALA A 340 -8.41 3.21 -1.55
CA ALA A 340 -8.61 4.64 -1.79
C ALA A 340 -9.56 5.31 -0.79
N LEU A 341 -10.69 4.66 -0.50
CA LEU A 341 -11.68 5.20 0.44
C LEU A 341 -11.19 5.14 1.89
N SER A 342 -10.36 4.14 2.23
CA SER A 342 -9.75 4.07 3.57
C SER A 342 -8.80 5.26 3.80
N ARG A 343 -7.98 5.59 2.79
CA ARG A 343 -7.10 6.76 2.81
C ARG A 343 -7.90 8.06 2.93
N SER A 344 -8.91 8.27 2.07
CA SER A 344 -9.68 9.51 2.09
C SER A 344 -10.54 9.68 3.34
N TYR A 345 -11.17 8.60 3.83
CA TYR A 345 -11.93 8.66 5.08
C TYR A 345 -11.05 9.06 6.26
N PHE A 346 -9.85 8.45 6.37
CA PHE A 346 -8.90 8.81 7.41
C PHE A 346 -8.49 10.28 7.31
N GLY A 347 -8.12 10.74 6.11
CA GLY A 347 -7.76 12.14 5.86
C GLY A 347 -8.86 13.14 6.22
N ARG A 348 -10.14 12.74 6.20
CA ARG A 348 -11.28 13.59 6.59
C ARG A 348 -11.47 13.70 8.11
N ILE A 349 -11.24 12.63 8.86
CA ILE A 349 -11.55 12.58 10.31
C ILE A 349 -10.40 13.04 11.21
N ILE A 350 -9.19 13.19 10.67
CA ILE A 350 -8.00 13.61 11.42
C ILE A 350 -7.81 15.14 11.43
N PRO A 351 -7.14 15.69 12.46
CA PRO A 351 -6.69 17.08 12.44
C PRO A 351 -5.72 17.33 11.28
N LYS A 352 -5.97 18.40 10.52
CA LYS A 352 -5.25 18.68 9.26
C LYS A 352 -3.82 19.13 9.51
N GLU A 353 -3.59 19.80 10.64
CA GLU A 353 -2.32 20.36 11.08
C GLU A 353 -1.32 19.29 11.53
N LYS A 354 -1.82 18.13 11.96
CA LYS A 354 -1.02 16.95 12.40
C LYS A 354 -1.13 15.78 11.42
N SER A 355 -1.43 16.07 10.16
CA SER A 355 -1.72 15.05 9.15
C SER A 355 -0.59 14.02 8.99
N ASN A 356 0.68 14.42 9.01
CA ASN A 356 1.79 13.48 8.80
C ASN A 356 1.94 12.50 9.95
N GLU A 357 1.83 12.98 11.19
CA GLU A 357 1.92 12.13 12.37
C GLU A 357 0.78 11.11 12.39
N TYR A 358 -0.46 11.56 12.15
CA TYR A 358 -1.62 10.67 12.08
C TYR A 358 -1.51 9.65 10.94
N TYR A 359 -1.07 10.05 9.74
CA TYR A 359 -0.81 9.12 8.65
C TYR A 359 0.36 8.18 8.94
N GLY A 360 1.37 8.64 9.70
CA GLY A 360 2.44 7.81 10.23
C GLY A 360 1.90 6.66 11.08
N PHE A 361 0.98 6.95 12.00
CA PHE A 361 0.27 5.91 12.76
C PHE A 361 -0.61 5.04 11.87
N PHE A 362 -1.42 5.63 10.99
CA PHE A 362 -2.30 4.89 10.07
C PHE A 362 -1.54 3.86 9.23
N ASP A 363 -0.39 4.25 8.69
CA ASP A 363 0.45 3.39 7.85
C ASP A 363 1.11 2.25 8.67
N ILE A 364 1.43 2.48 9.95
CA ILE A 364 1.85 1.40 10.87
C ILE A 364 0.76 0.34 10.96
N PHE A 365 -0.47 0.77 11.28
CA PHE A 365 -1.58 -0.16 11.40
C PHE A 365 -1.87 -0.85 10.06
N GLY A 366 -1.72 -0.17 8.93
CA GLY A 366 -1.94 -0.76 7.60
C GLY A 366 -0.87 -1.74 7.14
N ARG A 367 0.40 -1.54 7.51
CA ARG A 367 1.51 -2.41 7.14
C ARG A 367 1.66 -3.59 8.09
N TYR A 368 1.61 -3.31 9.40
CA TYR A 368 1.72 -4.34 10.43
C TYR A 368 0.49 -5.25 10.45
N ALA A 369 -0.66 -4.72 10.02
CA ALA A 369 -1.85 -5.50 9.68
C ALA A 369 -1.47 -6.78 8.92
N SER A 370 -0.81 -6.66 7.76
CA SER A 370 -0.50 -7.80 6.86
C SER A 370 0.24 -8.99 7.51
N VAL A 371 0.89 -8.79 8.66
CA VAL A 371 1.59 -9.85 9.41
C VAL A 371 0.60 -10.79 10.09
N MET A 372 -0.51 -10.28 10.62
CA MET A 372 -1.47 -11.09 11.36
C MET A 372 -2.22 -12.06 10.43
N GLY A 373 -2.65 -11.60 9.26
CA GLY A 373 -3.32 -12.42 8.26
C GLY A 373 -2.42 -13.51 7.71
N THR A 374 -1.20 -13.15 7.29
CA THR A 374 -0.22 -14.16 6.82
C THR A 374 0.15 -15.16 7.91
N PHE A 375 0.27 -14.73 9.16
CA PHE A 375 0.47 -15.63 10.30
C PHE A 375 -0.70 -16.59 10.50
N LEU A 376 -1.95 -16.10 10.47
CA LEU A 376 -3.14 -16.94 10.58
C LEU A 376 -3.22 -17.98 9.46
N VAL A 377 -3.00 -17.57 8.21
CA VAL A 377 -2.97 -18.49 7.06
C VAL A 377 -1.89 -19.55 7.27
N SER A 378 -0.69 -19.14 7.66
CA SER A 378 0.45 -20.04 7.87
C SER A 378 0.18 -21.08 8.97
N VAL A 379 -0.29 -20.64 10.15
CA VAL A 379 -0.58 -21.52 11.28
C VAL A 379 -1.73 -22.48 10.94
N VAL A 380 -2.83 -21.98 10.39
CA VAL A 380 -3.98 -22.83 10.06
C VAL A 380 -3.63 -23.82 8.96
N THR A 381 -2.87 -23.41 7.93
CA THR A 381 -2.41 -24.33 6.87
C THR A 381 -1.47 -25.39 7.44
N SER A 382 -0.55 -25.02 8.32
CA SER A 382 0.41 -25.96 8.92
C SER A 382 -0.27 -26.99 9.82
N LEU A 383 -1.30 -26.58 10.58
CA LEU A 383 -2.05 -27.47 11.47
C LEU A 383 -3.02 -28.38 10.72
N THR A 384 -3.65 -27.89 9.65
CA THR A 384 -4.69 -28.63 8.91
C THR A 384 -4.17 -29.39 7.70
N GLY A 385 -2.99 -29.02 7.18
CA GLY A 385 -2.49 -29.47 5.89
C GLY A 385 -3.29 -28.96 4.68
N ASN A 386 -4.26 -28.05 4.88
CA ASN A 386 -5.19 -27.60 3.84
C ASN A 386 -5.05 -26.08 3.58
N PRO A 387 -4.46 -25.67 2.43
CA PRO A 387 -4.31 -24.26 2.07
C PRO A 387 -5.63 -23.48 2.01
N SER A 388 -6.74 -24.13 1.65
CA SER A 388 -8.06 -23.49 1.59
C SER A 388 -8.58 -23.10 2.97
N LEU A 389 -8.32 -23.91 4.00
CA LEU A 389 -8.64 -23.55 5.38
C LEU A 389 -7.74 -22.44 5.89
N GLY A 390 -6.48 -22.42 5.44
CA GLY A 390 -5.57 -21.29 5.63
C GLY A 390 -6.19 -19.99 5.13
N VAL A 391 -6.59 -19.92 3.86
CA VAL A 391 -7.24 -18.73 3.29
C VAL A 391 -8.54 -18.39 4.01
N LEU A 392 -9.35 -19.37 4.37
CA LEU A 392 -10.61 -19.16 5.11
C LEU A 392 -10.39 -18.45 6.46
N SER A 393 -9.24 -18.67 7.12
CA SER A 393 -8.92 -18.02 8.40
C SER A 393 -8.86 -16.49 8.31
N ILE A 394 -8.57 -15.94 7.12
CA ILE A 394 -8.62 -14.49 6.86
C ILE A 394 -10.03 -13.93 7.11
N GLY A 395 -11.07 -14.75 6.91
CA GLY A 395 -12.45 -14.41 7.19
C GLY A 395 -12.66 -13.92 8.62
N VAL A 396 -11.90 -14.43 9.61
CA VAL A 396 -11.98 -13.97 11.01
C VAL A 396 -11.61 -12.50 11.12
N LEU A 397 -10.52 -12.07 10.49
CA LEU A 397 -10.07 -10.68 10.48
C LEU A 397 -11.10 -9.77 9.80
N LEU A 398 -11.61 -10.19 8.64
CA LEU A 398 -12.63 -9.46 7.90
C LEU A 398 -13.93 -9.30 8.70
N ILE A 399 -14.36 -10.34 9.42
CA ILE A 399 -15.55 -10.30 10.28
C ILE A 399 -15.35 -9.30 11.43
N VAL A 400 -14.20 -9.35 12.11
CA VAL A 400 -13.88 -8.40 13.21
C VAL A 400 -13.85 -6.96 12.68
N GLY A 401 -13.14 -6.74 11.56
CA GLY A 401 -13.09 -5.44 10.90
C GLY A 401 -14.49 -4.94 10.48
N PHE A 402 -15.32 -5.81 9.93
CA PHE A 402 -16.70 -5.49 9.55
C PHE A 402 -17.56 -5.09 10.75
N MET A 403 -17.52 -5.85 11.85
CA MET A 403 -18.28 -5.54 13.07
C MET A 403 -17.87 -4.18 13.66
N LEU A 404 -16.57 -3.87 13.67
CA LEU A 404 -16.06 -2.59 14.15
C LEU A 404 -16.47 -1.42 13.23
N LEU A 405 -16.44 -1.61 11.90
CA LEU A 405 -16.95 -0.62 10.96
C LEU A 405 -18.45 -0.36 11.11
N VAL A 406 -19.26 -1.40 11.35
CA VAL A 406 -20.70 -1.24 11.63
C VAL A 406 -20.90 -0.43 12.91
N ARG A 407 -20.13 -0.71 13.97
CA ARG A 407 -20.16 0.07 15.21
C ARG A 407 -19.82 1.53 14.96
N LEU A 408 -18.76 1.80 14.18
CA LEU A 408 -18.35 3.15 13.79
C LEU A 408 -19.47 3.87 13.02
N SER A 409 -20.09 3.21 12.04
CA SER A 409 -21.23 3.75 11.28
C SER A 409 -22.38 4.22 12.17
N ARG A 410 -22.68 3.44 13.23
CA ARG A 410 -23.74 3.77 14.19
C ARG A 410 -23.34 4.96 15.06
N MET A 411 -22.07 5.04 15.47
CA MET A 411 -21.55 6.16 16.26
C MET A 411 -21.61 7.48 15.48
N THR A 412 -21.22 7.47 14.20
CA THR A 412 -21.25 8.68 13.37
C THR A 412 -22.68 9.17 13.15
N ARG A 413 -23.62 8.26 12.81
CA ARG A 413 -25.03 8.62 12.65
C ARG A 413 -25.67 9.15 13.93
N ALA A 414 -25.33 8.57 15.08
CA ALA A 414 -25.83 9.04 16.37
C ALA A 414 -25.33 10.45 16.72
N ALA A 415 -24.09 10.78 16.35
CA ALA A 415 -23.55 12.13 16.53
C ALA A 415 -24.22 13.14 15.59
N GLU A 416 -24.47 12.78 14.33
CA GLU A 416 -25.19 13.62 13.36
C GLU A 416 -26.64 13.91 13.77
N HIS A 417 -27.30 12.97 14.44
CA HIS A 417 -28.67 13.17 14.94
C HIS A 417 -28.74 13.98 16.24
N ALA A 418 -27.62 14.12 16.95
CA ALA A 418 -27.53 14.85 18.22
C ALA A 418 -27.07 16.30 18.05
N ALA A 419 -26.50 16.65 16.88
CA ALA A 419 -26.11 18.00 16.47
C ALA A 419 -27.26 18.67 15.69
#